data_AF-A0A812S4L0-F1
#
_entry.id   AF-A0A812S4L0-F1
#
_cell.length_a   1.000
_cell.length_b   1.000
_cell.length_c   1.000
_cell.angle_alpha   90.00
_cell.angle_beta   90.00
_cell.angle_gamma   90.00
#
_symmetry.space_group_name_H-M   'P 1'
#
loop_
_entity.id
_entity.type
_entity.pdbx_description
1 polymer ?
#
loop_
_entity_poly.entity_id
_entity_poly.type
_entity_poly.pdbx_seq_one_letter_code
_entity_poly.pdbx_strand_id
1 'polypeptide(L)'
;MPEAKKLTGGDVEGHDWWEKHEELLDEARKELGPLHEDAYCLCSKGTGLETADCLSPALRQALADGSPSALRSELTEVCRDAEGYAVYRFQIFASDWCDRLLAELDHLEASGIPLRRPNGMNRYGAILSHLGFQEGLLQPLMRLVVKPLARELWPEWVDPTDCDETYGFVVRYRTGEDVELAEHADTSNVTLNVCLGKDFTGGELYFKGVRFTPSQDDPQAQCNAASELPEMLPRL
;
A
#
# COMPACT_ATOMS: atom_id res chain seq x y z
N MET A 1 25.04 5.13 -5.21
CA MET A 1 23.85 4.27 -5.29
C MET A 1 23.98 3.37 -6.52
N PRO A 2 23.57 2.10 -6.46
CA PRO A 2 23.46 1.23 -7.62
C PRO A 2 22.55 1.88 -8.67
N GLU A 3 22.94 1.87 -9.94
CA GLU A 3 22.07 2.32 -11.01
C GLU A 3 20.94 1.29 -11.24
N ALA A 4 19.69 1.74 -11.29
CA ALA A 4 18.54 0.90 -11.62
C ALA A 4 18.52 0.59 -13.14
N LYS A 5 19.39 -0.33 -13.58
CA LYS A 5 19.64 -0.62 -15.01
C LYS A 5 18.67 -1.61 -15.62
N LYS A 6 17.97 -2.40 -14.79
CA LYS A 6 17.10 -3.50 -15.24
C LYS A 6 15.77 -3.52 -14.50
N LEU A 7 14.74 -4.05 -15.13
CA LEU A 7 13.47 -4.40 -14.47
C LEU A 7 13.54 -5.82 -13.87
N THR A 8 14.63 -6.13 -13.17
CA THR A 8 14.86 -7.44 -12.53
C THR A 8 15.63 -7.25 -11.23
N GLY A 9 15.31 -8.03 -10.20
CA GLY A 9 16.01 -7.99 -8.91
C GLY A 9 15.44 -6.97 -7.93
N GLY A 10 14.93 -5.83 -8.39
CA GLY A 10 14.07 -5.00 -7.55
C GLY A 10 14.74 -4.51 -6.26
N ASP A 11 14.08 -4.79 -5.14
CA ASP A 11 14.58 -4.51 -3.80
C ASP A 11 15.93 -5.22 -3.53
N VAL A 12 16.22 -6.37 -4.11
CA VAL A 12 17.51 -7.07 -3.91
C VAL A 12 18.65 -6.55 -4.79
N GLU A 13 18.40 -5.59 -5.69
CA GLU A 13 19.42 -5.04 -6.59
C GLU A 13 20.46 -4.22 -5.80
N GLY A 14 21.72 -4.66 -5.88
CA GLY A 14 22.82 -4.01 -5.16
C GLY A 14 22.74 -4.17 -3.64
N HIS A 15 22.16 -5.28 -3.16
CA HIS A 15 21.99 -5.60 -1.75
C HIS A 15 23.20 -5.26 -0.88
N ASP A 16 24.40 -5.75 -1.23
CA ASP A 16 25.65 -5.48 -0.49
C ASP A 16 25.96 -3.98 -0.36
N TRP A 17 25.59 -3.17 -1.37
CA TRP A 17 25.78 -1.73 -1.29
C TRP A 17 24.78 -1.11 -0.31
N TRP A 18 23.52 -1.54 -0.32
CA TRP A 18 22.51 -1.03 0.61
C TRP A 18 22.85 -1.38 2.05
N GLU A 19 23.22 -2.64 2.34
CA GLU A 19 23.65 -3.06 3.68
C GLU A 19 24.87 -2.26 4.15
N LYS A 20 25.87 -2.11 3.28
CA LYS A 20 27.09 -1.36 3.62
C LYS A 20 26.85 0.12 3.96
N HIS A 21 25.83 0.74 3.39
CA HIS A 21 25.58 2.18 3.55
C HIS A 21 24.32 2.47 4.38
N GLU A 22 23.69 1.47 5.00
CA GLU A 22 22.44 1.62 5.75
C GLU A 22 22.57 2.69 6.85
N GLU A 23 23.58 2.57 7.72
CA GLU A 23 23.81 3.53 8.81
C GLU A 23 24.02 4.96 8.29
N LEU A 24 24.82 5.12 7.22
CA LEU A 24 25.08 6.44 6.62
C LEU A 24 23.79 7.07 6.05
N LEU A 25 22.96 6.26 5.40
CA LEU A 25 21.70 6.74 4.82
C LEU A 25 20.68 7.08 5.91
N ASP A 26 20.63 6.30 6.99
CA ASP A 26 19.79 6.57 8.16
C ASP A 26 20.23 7.87 8.86
N GLU A 27 21.53 8.08 9.08
CA GLU A 27 22.07 9.34 9.61
C GLU A 27 21.73 10.55 8.71
N ALA A 28 21.88 10.41 7.40
CA ALA A 28 21.53 11.47 6.45
C ALA A 28 20.03 11.81 6.50
N ARG A 29 19.14 10.82 6.65
CA ARG A 29 17.69 11.07 6.79
C ARG A 29 17.36 11.75 8.13
N LYS A 30 18.03 11.36 9.21
CA LYS A 30 17.90 12.01 10.52
C LYS A 30 18.36 13.47 10.46
N GLU A 31 19.42 13.78 9.73
CA GLU A 31 19.88 15.16 9.50
C GLU A 31 18.90 15.96 8.63
N LEU A 32 18.35 15.35 7.58
CA LEU A 32 17.35 15.97 6.72
C LEU A 32 16.09 16.38 7.51
N GLY A 33 15.64 15.50 8.40
CA GLY A 33 14.41 15.69 9.18
C GLY A 33 13.13 15.55 8.33
N PRO A 34 12.00 15.20 8.98
CA PRO A 34 10.72 15.06 8.30
C PRO A 34 10.13 16.43 7.94
N LEU A 35 9.45 16.52 6.80
CA LEU A 35 8.60 17.67 6.46
C LEU A 35 7.26 17.58 7.21
N HIS A 36 6.73 16.37 7.37
CA HIS A 36 5.49 16.04 8.06
C HIS A 36 5.69 14.87 9.03
N GLU A 37 6.00 15.16 10.30
CA GLU A 37 6.17 14.13 11.35
C GLU A 37 4.96 13.21 11.49
N ASP A 38 3.75 13.73 11.28
CA ASP A 38 2.51 12.97 11.40
C ASP A 38 2.29 11.96 10.25
N ALA A 39 3.04 12.05 9.15
CA ALA A 39 2.98 11.08 8.06
C ALA A 39 3.57 9.71 8.47
N TYR A 40 4.46 9.68 9.47
CA TYR A 40 5.13 8.47 9.94
C TYR A 40 4.30 7.66 10.94
N CYS A 41 3.18 8.21 11.40
CA CYS A 41 2.39 7.64 12.50
C CYS A 41 0.94 7.42 12.07
N LEU A 42 0.44 6.18 12.20
CA LEU A 42 -0.98 5.92 12.07
C LEU A 42 -1.74 6.61 13.21
N CYS A 43 -1.25 6.44 14.44
CA CYS A 43 -1.83 6.98 15.66
C CYS A 43 -1.02 8.21 16.11
N SER A 44 -1.66 9.37 16.19
CA SER A 44 -0.99 10.63 16.57
C SER A 44 -0.47 10.62 18.02
N LYS A 45 -1.11 9.85 18.91
CA LYS A 45 -0.67 9.60 20.29
C LYS A 45 -1.11 8.21 20.76
N GLY A 46 -0.25 7.49 21.47
CA GLY A 46 -0.59 6.14 21.94
C GLY A 46 -0.68 5.13 20.79
N THR A 47 -1.42 4.04 20.99
CA THR A 47 -1.44 2.88 20.07
C THR A 47 -2.83 2.46 19.63
N GLY A 48 -3.86 3.24 19.96
CA GLY A 48 -5.27 2.93 19.72
C GLY A 48 -5.88 3.71 18.56
N LEU A 49 -7.03 3.23 18.09
CA LEU A 49 -7.77 3.81 16.96
C LEU A 49 -8.28 5.22 17.26
N GLU A 50 -8.48 5.59 18.52
CA GLU A 50 -9.00 6.89 18.95
C GLU A 50 -8.12 8.07 18.50
N THR A 51 -6.82 7.83 18.27
CA THR A 51 -5.86 8.84 17.79
C THR A 51 -5.42 8.58 16.35
N ALA A 52 -6.06 7.65 15.64
CA ALA A 52 -5.76 7.36 14.25
C ALA A 52 -6.41 8.40 13.31
N ASP A 53 -6.01 9.66 13.46
CA ASP A 53 -6.61 10.81 12.77
C ASP A 53 -6.41 10.79 11.26
N CYS A 54 -5.39 10.07 10.79
CA CYS A 54 -5.16 9.80 9.38
C CYS A 54 -6.24 8.93 8.74
N LEU A 55 -6.98 8.12 9.51
CA LEU A 55 -8.04 7.26 9.00
C LEU A 55 -9.34 8.04 8.80
N SER A 56 -10.11 7.61 7.79
CA SER A 56 -11.46 8.12 7.58
C SER A 56 -12.30 7.94 8.86
N PRO A 57 -13.14 8.93 9.25
CA PRO A 57 -13.93 8.82 10.48
C PRO A 57 -14.86 7.61 10.51
N ALA A 58 -15.44 7.25 9.36
CA ALA A 58 -16.34 6.10 9.21
C ALA A 58 -15.60 4.78 9.47
N LEU A 59 -14.45 4.58 8.82
CA LEU A 59 -13.62 3.39 9.03
C LEU A 59 -13.16 3.28 10.49
N ARG A 60 -12.71 4.38 11.09
CA ARG A 60 -12.26 4.41 12.49
C ARG A 60 -13.39 4.00 13.44
N GLN A 61 -14.62 4.46 13.20
CA GLN A 61 -15.79 4.10 13.98
C GLN A 61 -16.14 2.61 13.80
N ALA A 62 -16.12 2.10 12.57
CA ALA A 62 -16.38 0.71 12.28
C ALA A 62 -15.36 -0.24 12.92
N LEU A 63 -14.07 0.11 12.86
CA LEU A 63 -12.99 -0.65 13.50
C LEU A 63 -13.09 -0.63 15.03
N ALA A 64 -13.52 0.50 15.62
CA ALA A 64 -13.73 0.62 17.06
C ALA A 64 -14.95 -0.18 17.55
N ASP A 65 -16.01 -0.28 16.73
CA ASP A 65 -17.17 -1.14 17.00
C ASP A 65 -16.79 -2.63 16.88
N GLY A 66 -16.05 -2.99 15.83
CA GLY A 66 -15.48 -4.32 15.64
C GLY A 66 -16.49 -5.41 15.32
N SER A 67 -17.80 -5.10 15.22
CA SER A 67 -18.79 -6.09 14.80
C SER A 67 -18.65 -6.41 13.30
N PRO A 68 -18.97 -7.65 12.88
CA PRO A 68 -19.03 -8.02 11.46
C PRO A 68 -19.84 -7.04 10.61
N SER A 69 -20.98 -6.56 11.13
CA SER A 69 -21.85 -5.60 10.42
C SER A 69 -21.19 -4.24 10.22
N ALA A 70 -20.47 -3.75 11.22
CA ALA A 70 -19.79 -2.46 11.12
C ALA A 70 -18.58 -2.54 10.19
N LEU A 71 -17.78 -3.59 10.27
CA LEU A 71 -16.66 -3.79 9.35
C LEU A 71 -17.13 -3.93 7.89
N ARG A 72 -18.21 -4.69 7.67
CA ARG A 72 -18.79 -4.86 6.32
C ARG A 72 -19.45 -3.60 5.78
N SER A 73 -19.91 -2.66 6.60
CA SER A 73 -20.52 -1.43 6.09
C SER A 73 -19.54 -0.51 5.37
N GLU A 74 -18.25 -0.63 5.66
CA GLU A 74 -17.19 0.16 5.02
C GLU A 74 -16.69 -0.47 3.70
N LEU A 75 -17.04 -1.73 3.44
CA LEU A 75 -16.49 -2.52 2.34
C LEU A 75 -17.47 -2.57 1.17
N THR A 76 -16.99 -2.23 -0.02
CA THR A 76 -17.69 -2.44 -1.29
C THR A 76 -17.00 -3.54 -2.08
N GLU A 77 -17.72 -4.62 -2.37
CA GLU A 77 -17.23 -5.64 -3.31
C GLU A 77 -17.12 -5.03 -4.70
N VAL A 78 -15.93 -5.07 -5.27
CA VAL A 78 -15.65 -4.55 -6.61
C VAL A 78 -15.80 -5.65 -7.64
N CYS A 79 -15.31 -6.84 -7.31
CA CYS A 79 -15.43 -8.00 -8.17
C CYS A 79 -15.40 -9.32 -7.41
N ARG A 80 -15.89 -10.36 -8.07
CA ARG A 80 -15.80 -11.74 -7.61
C ARG A 80 -15.61 -12.66 -8.80
N ASP A 81 -14.70 -13.62 -8.67
CA ASP A 81 -14.49 -14.63 -9.71
C ASP A 81 -15.50 -15.78 -9.62
N ALA A 82 -15.41 -16.71 -10.56
CA ALA A 82 -16.30 -17.87 -10.64
C ALA A 82 -16.17 -18.85 -9.46
N GLU A 83 -15.04 -18.84 -8.74
CA GLU A 83 -14.79 -19.69 -7.58
C GLU A 83 -15.20 -19.00 -6.27
N GLY A 84 -15.59 -17.72 -6.33
CA GLY A 84 -16.10 -16.95 -5.21
C GLY A 84 -15.05 -16.06 -4.53
N TYR A 85 -13.84 -15.94 -5.06
CA TYR A 85 -12.82 -15.03 -4.54
C TYR A 85 -13.17 -13.59 -4.92
N ALA A 86 -13.20 -12.70 -3.93
CA ALA A 86 -13.67 -11.33 -4.10
C ALA A 86 -12.59 -10.29 -3.79
N VAL A 87 -12.65 -9.17 -4.49
CA VAL A 87 -11.85 -7.96 -4.24
C VAL A 87 -12.77 -6.89 -3.66
N TYR A 88 -12.31 -6.22 -2.61
CA TYR A 88 -13.06 -5.18 -1.91
C TYR A 88 -12.33 -3.83 -1.99
N ARG A 89 -13.13 -2.76 -2.00
CA ARG A 89 -12.70 -1.36 -1.91
C ARG A 89 -13.33 -0.72 -0.68
N PHE A 90 -12.60 0.18 -0.03
CA PHE A 90 -13.08 0.99 1.09
C PHE A 90 -12.27 2.28 1.22
N GLN A 91 -12.85 3.31 1.85
CA GLN A 91 -12.15 4.57 2.13
C GLN A 91 -11.29 4.43 3.37
N ILE A 92 -9.97 4.39 3.17
CA ILE A 92 -9.02 4.20 4.27
C ILE A 92 -8.54 5.51 4.91
N PHE A 93 -7.86 6.36 4.15
CA PHE A 93 -7.19 7.56 4.67
C PHE A 93 -7.99 8.83 4.38
N ALA A 94 -7.80 9.82 5.24
CA ALA A 94 -8.25 11.18 5.04
C ALA A 94 -7.43 11.86 3.92
N SER A 95 -8.12 12.59 3.03
CA SER A 95 -7.49 13.15 1.83
C SER A 95 -6.34 14.12 2.13
N ASP A 96 -6.43 14.90 3.22
CA ASP A 96 -5.42 15.85 3.66
C ASP A 96 -4.18 15.17 4.26
N TRP A 97 -4.36 13.98 4.87
CA TRP A 97 -3.23 13.17 5.32
C TRP A 97 -2.49 12.55 4.13
N CYS A 98 -3.20 12.05 3.11
CA CYS A 98 -2.57 11.59 1.87
C CYS A 98 -1.74 12.71 1.20
N ASP A 99 -2.14 13.98 1.36
CA ASP A 99 -1.34 15.12 0.86
C ASP A 99 -0.04 15.30 1.60
N ARG A 100 -0.08 15.20 2.93
CA ARG A 100 1.11 15.29 3.77
C ARG A 100 2.05 14.11 3.52
N LEU A 101 1.52 12.90 3.36
CA LEU A 101 2.32 11.73 2.99
C LEU A 101 3.00 11.92 1.62
N LEU A 102 2.27 12.39 0.61
CA LEU A 102 2.88 12.66 -0.70
C LEU A 102 3.94 13.77 -0.64
N ALA A 103 3.67 14.87 0.07
CA ALA A 103 4.65 15.94 0.26
C ALA A 103 5.90 15.44 0.99
N GLU A 104 5.75 14.55 1.96
CA GLU A 104 6.88 13.90 2.65
C GLU A 104 7.70 13.03 1.71
N LEU A 105 7.04 12.22 0.86
CA LEU A 105 7.72 11.39 -0.14
C LEU A 105 8.46 12.23 -1.19
N ASP A 106 7.86 13.34 -1.63
CA ASP A 106 8.50 14.30 -2.54
C ASP A 106 9.70 15.00 -1.88
N HIS A 107 9.61 15.34 -0.59
CA HIS A 107 10.73 15.89 0.19
C HIS A 107 11.90 14.90 0.30
N LEU A 108 11.60 13.62 0.58
CA LEU A 108 12.59 12.55 0.59
C LEU A 108 13.25 12.35 -0.77
N GLU A 109 12.48 12.37 -1.87
CA GLU A 109 13.02 12.28 -3.23
C GLU A 109 13.89 13.49 -3.59
N ALA A 110 13.43 14.71 -3.27
CA ALA A 110 14.14 15.96 -3.55
C ALA A 110 15.45 16.13 -2.76
N SER A 111 15.60 15.44 -1.63
CA SER A 111 16.83 15.48 -0.81
C SER A 111 18.07 14.94 -1.54
N GLY A 112 17.88 14.09 -2.56
CA GLY A 112 18.96 13.36 -3.22
C GLY A 112 19.55 12.21 -2.40
N ILE A 113 19.03 11.95 -1.19
CA ILE A 113 19.37 10.75 -0.42
C ILE A 113 18.83 9.53 -1.18
N PRO A 114 19.69 8.54 -1.50
CA PRO A 114 19.29 7.31 -2.19
C PRO A 114 17.99 6.66 -1.67
N LEU A 115 17.04 6.42 -2.56
CA LEU A 115 15.81 5.65 -2.28
C LEU A 115 15.93 4.26 -2.88
N ARG A 116 15.67 3.23 -2.07
CA ARG A 116 15.70 1.83 -2.54
C ARG A 116 14.42 1.54 -3.29
N ARG A 117 14.55 1.08 -4.54
CA ARG A 117 13.41 0.79 -5.42
C ARG A 117 12.46 -0.23 -4.78
N PRO A 118 11.15 -0.13 -5.06
CA PRO A 118 10.14 -0.87 -4.33
C PRO A 118 10.08 -2.37 -4.66
N ASN A 119 10.27 -2.74 -5.93
CA ASN A 119 10.14 -4.11 -6.39
C ASN A 119 10.86 -4.32 -7.75
N GLY A 120 10.83 -5.55 -8.27
CA GLY A 120 11.47 -5.95 -9.53
C GLY A 120 10.95 -5.25 -10.79
N MET A 121 9.72 -4.75 -10.75
CA MET A 121 8.95 -4.27 -11.90
C MET A 121 8.86 -2.75 -11.98
N ASN A 122 9.17 -2.03 -10.89
CA ASN A 122 9.18 -0.58 -10.83
C ASN A 122 10.56 -0.06 -10.38
N ARG A 123 11.11 0.89 -11.14
CA ARG A 123 12.37 1.61 -10.82
C ARG A 123 12.11 2.80 -9.91
N TYR A 124 10.91 3.37 -9.95
CA TYR A 124 10.56 4.61 -9.24
C TYR A 124 9.58 4.33 -8.10
N GLY A 125 9.90 4.90 -6.94
CA GLY A 125 9.22 4.60 -5.69
C GLY A 125 10.22 4.31 -4.58
N ALA A 126 9.73 3.82 -3.45
CA ALA A 126 10.57 3.54 -2.30
C ALA A 126 9.98 2.46 -1.39
N ILE A 127 10.86 1.69 -0.75
CA ILE A 127 10.50 0.77 0.34
C ILE A 127 10.34 1.60 1.61
N LEU A 128 9.14 1.62 2.19
CA LEU A 128 8.76 2.53 3.28
C LEU A 128 9.44 2.19 4.61
N SER A 129 9.74 0.91 4.87
CA SER A 129 10.44 0.51 6.09
C SER A 129 11.85 1.12 6.19
N HIS A 130 12.57 1.24 5.07
CA HIS A 130 13.88 1.90 5.01
C HIS A 130 13.83 3.44 5.14
N LEU A 131 12.62 4.02 5.20
CA LEU A 131 12.42 5.44 5.42
C LEU A 131 11.88 5.73 6.82
N GLY A 132 11.67 4.72 7.67
CA GLY A 132 11.17 4.90 9.04
C GLY A 132 9.65 4.85 9.21
N PHE A 133 8.90 4.38 8.20
CA PHE A 133 7.43 4.22 8.33
C PHE A 133 7.01 2.89 8.97
N GLN A 134 7.94 1.99 9.29
CA GLN A 134 7.61 0.62 9.69
C GLN A 134 6.85 0.59 11.03
N GLU A 135 7.45 1.13 12.08
CA GLU A 135 6.94 1.02 13.44
C GLU A 135 5.73 1.92 13.70
N GLY A 136 5.75 3.15 13.16
CA GLY A 136 4.73 4.15 13.41
C GLY A 136 3.49 4.02 12.53
N LEU A 137 3.66 3.60 11.26
CA LEU A 137 2.58 3.57 10.27
C LEU A 137 2.22 2.13 9.86
N LEU A 138 3.17 1.38 9.31
CA LEU A 138 2.86 0.10 8.64
C LEU A 138 2.43 -1.01 9.62
N GLN A 139 3.15 -1.19 10.73
CA GLN A 139 2.79 -2.20 11.73
C GLN A 139 1.43 -1.90 12.38
N PRO A 140 1.12 -0.67 12.85
CA PRO A 140 -0.21 -0.34 13.34
C PRO A 140 -1.29 -0.48 12.26
N LEU A 141 -1.00 -0.12 11.01
CA LEU A 141 -1.95 -0.25 9.91
C LEU A 141 -2.35 -1.71 9.69
N MET A 142 -1.39 -2.63 9.68
CA MET A 142 -1.72 -4.06 9.59
C MET A 142 -2.48 -4.56 10.80
N ARG A 143 -2.03 -4.23 12.00
CA ARG A 143 -2.66 -4.69 13.25
C ARG A 143 -4.07 -4.16 13.44
N LEU A 144 -4.30 -2.87 13.19
CA LEU A 144 -5.53 -2.17 13.56
C LEU A 144 -6.55 -2.06 12.43
N VAL A 145 -6.13 -2.21 11.17
CA VAL A 145 -7.00 -2.02 10.00
C VAL A 145 -7.09 -3.29 9.16
N VAL A 146 -5.96 -3.74 8.58
CA VAL A 146 -6.01 -4.83 7.60
C VAL A 146 -6.35 -6.16 8.24
N LYS A 147 -5.73 -6.52 9.37
CA LYS A 147 -5.99 -7.80 10.04
C LYS A 147 -7.46 -7.95 10.47
N PRO A 148 -8.12 -6.95 11.11
CA PRO A 148 -9.56 -7.04 11.40
C PRO A 148 -10.44 -7.24 10.16
N LEU A 149 -10.21 -6.47 9.09
CA LEU A 149 -10.99 -6.56 7.85
C LEU A 149 -10.76 -7.90 7.13
N ALA A 150 -9.50 -8.32 7.01
CA ALA A 150 -9.12 -9.56 6.36
C ALA A 150 -9.71 -10.78 7.05
N ARG A 151 -9.73 -10.79 8.39
CA ARG A 151 -10.35 -11.86 9.17
C ARG A 151 -11.87 -11.91 9.06
N GLU A 152 -12.52 -10.76 8.88
CA GLU A 152 -13.95 -10.71 8.62
C GLU A 152 -14.29 -11.22 7.22
N LEU A 153 -13.45 -10.92 6.24
CA LEU A 153 -13.66 -11.28 4.83
C LEU A 153 -13.29 -12.73 4.52
N TRP A 154 -12.17 -13.21 5.07
CA TRP A 154 -11.55 -14.49 4.75
C TRP A 154 -11.08 -15.24 6.02
N PRO A 155 -11.99 -15.55 6.96
CA PRO A 155 -11.65 -16.22 8.22
C PRO A 155 -11.01 -17.60 8.02
N GLU A 156 -11.24 -18.25 6.88
CA GLU A 156 -10.62 -19.53 6.52
C GLU A 156 -9.15 -19.43 6.07
N TRP A 157 -8.67 -18.24 5.70
CA TRP A 157 -7.31 -18.04 5.17
C TRP A 157 -6.44 -17.12 6.03
N VAL A 158 -7.04 -16.41 6.99
CA VAL A 158 -6.33 -15.45 7.85
C VAL A 158 -6.54 -15.82 9.32
N ASP A 159 -5.52 -16.45 9.91
CA ASP A 159 -5.50 -16.82 11.32
C ASP A 159 -5.29 -15.60 12.24
N PRO A 160 -5.73 -15.66 13.51
CA PRO A 160 -5.28 -14.74 14.55
C PRO A 160 -3.79 -14.42 14.63
N THR A 161 -2.90 -15.32 14.22
CA THR A 161 -1.45 -15.09 14.21
C THR A 161 -0.89 -14.66 12.86
N ASP A 162 -1.74 -14.47 11.83
CA ASP A 162 -1.31 -13.99 10.52
C ASP A 162 -1.25 -12.45 10.45
N CYS A 163 -0.73 -11.91 9.34
CA CYS A 163 -0.62 -10.46 9.09
C CYS A 163 0.26 -9.69 10.10
N ASP A 164 1.21 -10.36 10.74
CA ASP A 164 2.17 -9.74 11.67
C ASP A 164 3.46 -9.26 10.94
N GLU A 165 3.71 -9.75 9.72
CA GLU A 165 4.78 -9.27 8.83
C GLU A 165 4.22 -8.35 7.76
N THR A 166 4.98 -7.30 7.41
CA THR A 166 4.54 -6.28 6.47
C THR A 166 5.69 -5.89 5.55
N TYR A 167 5.40 -5.77 4.25
CA TYR A 167 6.33 -5.23 3.25
C TYR A 167 5.66 -4.06 2.54
N GLY A 168 5.82 -2.86 3.11
CA GLY A 168 5.22 -1.64 2.59
C GLY A 168 6.16 -0.90 1.63
N PHE A 169 5.62 -0.52 0.48
CA PHE A 169 6.33 0.29 -0.50
C PHE A 169 5.38 1.22 -1.25
N VAL A 170 5.94 2.29 -1.81
CA VAL A 170 5.23 3.19 -2.73
C VAL A 170 5.80 3.05 -4.13
N VAL A 171 4.92 3.16 -5.12
CA VAL A 171 5.29 3.18 -6.55
C VAL A 171 4.90 4.54 -7.12
N ARG A 172 5.78 5.10 -7.95
CA ARG A 172 5.52 6.35 -8.66
C ARG A 172 5.38 6.07 -10.16
N TYR A 173 4.26 6.49 -10.73
CA TYR A 173 4.00 6.44 -12.16
C TYR A 173 4.06 7.86 -12.74
N ARG A 174 4.85 8.07 -13.80
CA ARG A 174 4.96 9.34 -14.52
C ARG A 174 5.22 9.08 -16.00
N THR A 175 4.66 9.91 -16.87
CA THR A 175 4.95 9.82 -18.31
C THR A 175 6.47 9.92 -18.57
N GLY A 176 7.02 8.96 -19.30
CA GLY A 176 8.45 8.86 -19.59
C GLY A 176 9.25 7.99 -18.61
N GLU A 177 8.61 7.44 -17.58
CA GLU A 177 9.18 6.48 -16.63
C GLU A 177 8.57 5.08 -16.82
N ASP A 178 8.48 4.28 -15.75
CA ASP A 178 7.74 3.02 -15.78
C ASP A 178 6.24 3.32 -15.72
N VAL A 179 5.49 2.85 -16.71
CA VAL A 179 4.02 3.01 -16.80
C VAL A 179 3.29 1.69 -16.97
N GLU A 180 4.02 0.59 -17.13
CA GLU A 180 3.47 -0.75 -17.28
C GLU A 180 3.88 -1.62 -16.10
N LEU A 181 2.93 -2.44 -15.64
CA LEU A 181 3.16 -3.45 -14.62
C LEU A 181 2.74 -4.79 -15.22
N ALA A 182 3.70 -5.70 -15.42
CA ALA A 182 3.38 -7.01 -15.97
C ALA A 182 2.48 -7.81 -15.01
N GLU A 183 1.80 -8.82 -15.53
CA GLU A 183 0.97 -9.71 -14.73
C GLU A 183 1.82 -10.48 -13.72
N HIS A 184 1.37 -10.51 -12.47
CA HIS A 184 2.04 -11.22 -11.39
C HIS A 184 1.03 -11.57 -10.30
N ALA A 185 1.48 -12.36 -9.34
CA ALA A 185 0.77 -12.55 -8.07
C ALA A 185 1.70 -12.11 -6.95
N ASP A 186 1.16 -11.39 -5.99
CA ASP A 186 1.89 -10.98 -4.80
C ASP A 186 2.24 -12.17 -3.92
N THR A 187 3.32 -12.03 -3.16
CA THR A 187 3.72 -13.02 -2.15
C THR A 187 3.25 -12.52 -0.79
N SER A 188 1.93 -12.57 -0.57
CA SER A 188 1.25 -12.09 0.63
C SER A 188 0.01 -12.94 0.93
N ASN A 189 -0.44 -12.99 2.18
CA ASN A 189 -1.78 -13.50 2.51
C ASN A 189 -2.87 -12.54 2.02
N VAL A 190 -2.61 -11.23 2.17
CA VAL A 190 -3.49 -10.14 1.78
C VAL A 190 -2.64 -8.99 1.27
N THR A 191 -3.03 -8.38 0.15
CA THR A 191 -2.44 -7.12 -0.34
C THR A 191 -3.43 -5.98 -0.14
N LEU A 192 -2.95 -4.88 0.46
CA LEU A 192 -3.64 -3.60 0.47
C LEU A 192 -2.97 -2.67 -0.55
N ASN A 193 -3.73 -2.24 -1.57
CA ASN A 193 -3.29 -1.22 -2.52
C ASN A 193 -4.04 0.09 -2.23
N VAL A 194 -3.29 1.17 -2.02
CA VAL A 194 -3.85 2.49 -1.65
C VAL A 194 -3.49 3.51 -2.72
N CYS A 195 -4.51 4.14 -3.30
CA CYS A 195 -4.31 5.25 -4.20
C CYS A 195 -3.97 6.53 -3.41
N LEU A 196 -2.72 6.98 -3.50
CA LEU A 196 -2.29 8.24 -2.88
C LEU A 196 -2.44 9.45 -3.81
N GLY A 197 -2.45 9.21 -5.13
CA GLY A 197 -2.41 10.23 -6.18
C GLY A 197 -3.61 11.18 -6.18
N LYS A 198 -3.49 12.27 -6.93
CA LYS A 198 -4.50 13.35 -6.98
C LYS A 198 -5.05 13.55 -8.37
N ASP A 199 -4.16 13.83 -9.32
CA ASP A 199 -4.49 14.14 -10.69
C ASP A 199 -3.76 13.17 -11.62
N PHE A 200 -4.47 12.16 -12.10
CA PHE A 200 -3.98 11.25 -13.13
C PHE A 200 -5.15 10.72 -13.96
N THR A 201 -4.84 10.22 -15.14
CA THR A 201 -5.77 9.50 -16.01
C THR A 201 -5.19 8.11 -16.26
N GLY A 202 -6.02 7.07 -16.18
CA GLY A 202 -5.60 5.67 -16.26
C GLY A 202 -5.26 5.09 -14.89
N GLY A 203 -4.41 4.06 -14.84
CA GLY A 203 -3.99 3.41 -13.59
C GLY A 203 -4.94 2.31 -13.12
N GLU A 204 -5.75 1.78 -14.03
CA GLU A 204 -6.69 0.70 -13.75
C GLU A 204 -5.98 -0.58 -13.32
N LEU A 205 -6.55 -1.25 -12.31
CA LEU A 205 -6.08 -2.54 -11.84
C LEU A 205 -6.98 -3.65 -12.40
N TYR A 206 -6.36 -4.57 -13.12
CA TYR A 206 -7.03 -5.73 -13.70
C TYR A 206 -6.71 -6.96 -12.88
N PHE A 207 -7.76 -7.65 -12.42
CA PHE A 207 -7.64 -8.92 -11.73
C PHE A 207 -7.93 -10.06 -12.70
N LYS A 208 -7.02 -11.03 -12.74
CA LYS A 208 -7.21 -12.31 -13.43
C LYS A 208 -7.62 -13.38 -12.43
N GLY A 209 -8.14 -14.50 -12.93
CA GLY A 209 -8.54 -15.62 -12.08
C GLY A 209 -7.40 -16.20 -11.24
N VAL A 210 -7.74 -17.15 -10.38
CA VAL A 210 -6.83 -17.67 -9.36
C VAL A 210 -5.62 -18.36 -10.00
N ARG A 211 -4.42 -17.98 -9.55
CA ARG A 211 -3.17 -18.57 -10.03
C ARG A 211 -3.17 -20.09 -9.83
N PHE A 212 -2.68 -20.82 -10.84
CA PHE A 212 -2.62 -22.28 -10.86
C PHE A 212 -3.98 -23.00 -10.87
N THR A 213 -5.06 -22.28 -11.16
CA THR A 213 -6.38 -22.87 -11.41
C THR A 213 -6.74 -22.73 -12.90
N PRO A 214 -7.74 -23.48 -13.40
CA PRO A 214 -8.27 -23.29 -14.75
C PRO A 214 -8.81 -21.87 -15.01
N SER A 215 -9.15 -21.10 -13.96
CA SER A 215 -9.69 -19.75 -14.09
C SER A 215 -8.63 -18.68 -14.40
N GLN A 216 -7.33 -18.98 -14.25
CA GLN A 216 -6.24 -18.01 -14.41
C GLN A 216 -6.28 -17.26 -15.76
N ASP A 217 -6.59 -17.99 -16.84
CA ASP A 217 -6.66 -17.44 -18.19
C ASP A 217 -8.10 -17.37 -18.73
N ASP A 218 -9.11 -17.60 -17.87
CA ASP A 218 -10.51 -17.52 -18.26
C ASP A 218 -10.92 -16.05 -18.43
N PRO A 219 -11.30 -15.60 -19.64
CA PRO A 219 -11.77 -14.23 -19.86
C PRO A 219 -13.02 -13.88 -19.05
N GLN A 220 -13.81 -14.87 -18.61
CA GLN A 220 -14.97 -14.66 -17.76
C GLN A 220 -14.61 -14.48 -16.28
N ALA A 221 -13.41 -14.90 -15.87
CA ALA A 221 -12.87 -14.69 -14.52
C ALA A 221 -12.09 -13.38 -14.40
N GLN A 222 -11.93 -12.63 -15.50
CA GLN A 222 -11.30 -11.32 -15.45
C GLN A 222 -12.28 -10.29 -14.94
N CYS A 223 -11.82 -9.47 -13.99
CA CYS A 223 -12.57 -8.29 -13.58
C CYS A 223 -11.69 -7.05 -13.51
N ASN A 224 -12.28 -5.94 -13.93
CA ASN A 224 -11.66 -4.64 -13.83
C ASN A 224 -12.11 -3.99 -12.53
N ALA A 225 -11.17 -3.65 -11.66
CA ALA A 225 -11.47 -2.87 -10.46
C ALA A 225 -11.64 -1.37 -10.74
N ALA A 226 -11.47 -0.93 -12.00
CA ALA A 226 -11.99 0.34 -12.46
C ALA A 226 -13.53 0.25 -12.49
N SER A 227 -14.15 0.48 -11.34
CA SER A 227 -15.51 1.01 -11.34
C SER A 227 -15.50 2.27 -12.21
N GLU A 228 -16.45 2.40 -13.12
CA GLU A 228 -16.84 3.66 -13.76
C GLU A 228 -16.45 4.85 -12.87
N LEU A 229 -15.35 5.54 -13.17
CA LEU A 229 -15.00 6.79 -12.49
C LEU A 229 -16.01 7.80 -13.05
N PRO A 230 -17.06 8.20 -12.30
CA PRO A 230 -17.83 9.34 -12.74
C PRO A 230 -16.86 10.52 -12.71
N GLU A 231 -16.89 11.35 -13.75
CA GLU A 231 -16.06 12.55 -13.85
C GLU A 231 -15.92 13.24 -12.49
N MET A 232 -14.68 13.32 -12.01
CA MET A 232 -14.25 14.08 -10.84
C MET A 232 -14.89 13.74 -9.48
N LEU A 233 -14.37 12.70 -8.81
CA LEU A 233 -14.46 12.59 -7.35
C LEU A 233 -13.08 12.42 -6.71
N PRO A 234 -12.82 13.06 -5.55
CA PRO A 234 -11.51 13.06 -4.90
C PRO A 234 -11.19 11.68 -4.30
N ARG A 235 -9.93 11.26 -4.44
CA ARG A 235 -9.23 10.16 -3.72
C ARG A 235 -10.11 9.08 -3.09
N LEU A 236 -10.27 7.96 -3.79
CA LEU A 236 -10.70 6.67 -3.24
C LEU A 236 -9.47 5.81 -2.92
#